data_AF-X0V4Q3-F1
#
_entry.id   AF-X0V4Q3-F1
#
_cell.length_a   1.000
_cell.length_b   1.000
_cell.length_c   1.000
_cell.angle_alpha   90.00
_cell.angle_beta   90.00
_cell.angle_gamma   90.00
#
_symmetry.space_group_name_H-M   'P 1'
#
loop_
_entity.id
_entity.type
_entity.pdbx_description
1 polymer ?
#
loop_
_entity_poly.entity_id
_entity_poly.type
_entity_poly.pdbx_seq_one_letter_code
_entity_poly.pdbx_strand_id
1 'polypeptide(L)'
;DTGEKGKLLRLIDSILKSDFWQRIMKAEKRYFEIPFSIKTDSSALVVEENSGAGHDRKYKEENGEAERDGMSKGEREERGERGAMAKKEERGSTKYDEISEREKLPIILTGAIDLAFLEQDGWVIADYKTDEVGEGLENFVKYYGSQVKLYSKYWEEIT
;
A
#
# COMPACT_ATOMS: atom_id res chain seq x y z
N ASP A 1 -24.94 34.06 3.22
CA ASP A 1 -23.70 34.18 4.00
C ASP A 1 -22.56 34.58 3.06
N THR A 2 -21.99 35.77 3.24
CA THR A 2 -20.92 36.32 2.40
C THR A 2 -19.51 35.92 2.88
N GLY A 3 -19.40 35.31 4.07
CA GLY A 3 -18.12 34.93 4.67
C GLY A 3 -17.48 33.70 4.02
N GLU A 4 -18.25 32.64 3.81
CA GLU A 4 -17.78 31.39 3.21
C GLU A 4 -17.36 31.57 1.74
N LYS A 5 -18.20 32.24 0.94
CA LYS A 5 -17.87 32.57 -0.45
C LYS A 5 -16.57 33.35 -0.57
N GLY A 6 -16.35 34.33 0.32
CA GLY A 6 -15.13 35.12 0.35
C GLY A 6 -13.88 34.31 0.70
N LYS A 7 -13.98 33.35 1.63
CA LYS A 7 -12.89 32.42 1.97
C LYS A 7 -12.56 31.51 0.79
N LEU A 8 -13.58 30.93 0.15
CA LEU A 8 -13.40 30.06 -1.01
C LEU A 8 -12.69 30.78 -2.17
N LEU A 9 -13.10 32.01 -2.47
CA LEU A 9 -12.45 32.80 -3.53
C LEU A 9 -10.97 33.06 -3.26
N ARG A 10 -10.58 33.30 -2.01
CA ARG A 10 -9.16 33.46 -1.63
C ARG A 10 -8.38 32.16 -1.76
N LEU A 11 -8.98 31.03 -1.39
CA LEU A 11 -8.36 29.72 -1.55
C LEU A 11 -8.12 29.40 -3.03
N ILE A 12 -9.14 29.60 -3.87
CA ILE A 12 -9.01 29.42 -5.33
C ILE A 12 -7.90 30.32 -5.88
N ASP A 13 -7.90 31.61 -5.53
CA ASP A 13 -6.87 32.55 -5.97
C ASP A 13 -5.45 32.12 -5.54
N SER A 14 -5.29 31.59 -4.31
CA SER A 14 -4.00 31.07 -3.85
C SER A 14 -3.54 29.83 -4.61
N ILE A 15 -4.46 28.92 -4.96
CA ILE A 15 -4.14 27.73 -5.75
C ILE A 15 -3.71 28.16 -7.15
N LEU A 16 -4.47 29.06 -7.79
CA LEU A 16 -4.16 29.55 -9.14
C LEU A 16 -2.81 30.26 -9.22
N LYS A 17 -2.41 30.96 -8.15
CA LYS A 17 -1.12 31.67 -8.06
C LYS A 17 0.04 30.79 -7.59
N SER A 18 -0.23 29.57 -7.13
CA SER A 18 0.81 28.68 -6.64
C SER A 18 1.79 28.28 -7.74
N ASP A 19 3.07 28.12 -7.38
CA ASP A 19 4.11 27.69 -8.32
C ASP A 19 3.78 26.34 -8.95
N PHE A 20 3.20 25.43 -8.16
CA PHE A 20 2.77 24.12 -8.65
C PHE A 20 1.73 24.24 -9.76
N TRP A 21 0.67 25.04 -9.56
CA TRP A 21 -0.34 25.24 -10.60
C TRP A 21 0.24 25.94 -11.83
N GLN A 22 1.12 26.91 -11.65
CA GLN A 22 1.77 27.61 -12.76
C GLN A 22 2.68 26.69 -13.58
N ARG A 23 3.38 25.73 -12.94
CA ARG A 23 4.17 24.69 -13.62
C ARG A 23 3.30 23.83 -14.51
N ILE A 24 2.19 23.31 -13.95
CA ILE A 24 1.19 22.55 -14.71
C ILE A 24 0.72 23.39 -15.90
N MET A 25 0.29 24.63 -15.67
CA MET A 25 -0.28 25.46 -16.73
C MET A 25 0.69 25.79 -17.88
N LYS A 26 1.99 25.82 -17.61
CA LYS A 26 3.06 26.03 -18.61
C LYS A 26 3.45 24.76 -19.36
N ALA A 27 3.15 23.58 -18.83
CA ALA A 27 3.55 22.31 -19.44
C ALA A 27 2.91 22.13 -20.82
N GLU A 28 3.72 21.70 -21.79
CA GLU A 28 3.29 21.44 -23.16
C GLU A 28 2.28 20.29 -23.21
N LYS A 29 2.55 19.23 -22.44
CA LYS A 29 1.67 18.08 -22.30
C LYS A 29 1.25 17.91 -20.85
N ARG A 30 -0.04 17.64 -20.64
CA ARG A 30 -0.67 17.35 -19.36
C ARG A 30 -1.76 16.32 -19.57
N TYR A 31 -1.80 15.33 -18.70
CA TYR A 31 -2.82 14.30 -18.67
C TYR A 31 -3.39 14.23 -17.25
N PHE A 32 -4.69 14.02 -17.16
CA PHE A 32 -5.43 13.95 -15.90
C PHE A 32 -6.18 12.64 -15.85
N GLU A 33 -6.30 12.05 -14.66
CA GLU A 33 -7.07 10.83 -14.42
C GLU A 33 -6.71 9.72 -15.42
N ILE A 34 -5.41 9.43 -15.58
CA ILE A 34 -4.95 8.43 -16.56
C ILE A 34 -5.21 7.04 -16.01
N PRO A 35 -6.18 6.28 -16.54
CA PRO A 35 -6.41 4.92 -16.09
C PRO A 35 -5.27 4.01 -16.55
N PHE A 36 -4.88 3.06 -15.71
CA PHE A 36 -3.92 2.04 -16.07
C PHE A 36 -4.34 0.65 -15.58
N SER A 37 -3.86 -0.37 -16.29
CA SER A 37 -3.93 -1.76 -15.85
C SER A 37 -2.62 -2.45 -16.24
N ILE A 38 -1.89 -2.97 -15.26
CA ILE A 38 -0.65 -3.70 -15.47
C ILE A 38 -0.74 -5.12 -14.94
N LYS A 39 -0.10 -6.04 -15.64
CA LYS A 39 0.09 -7.40 -15.15
C LYS A 39 1.36 -7.42 -14.29
N THR A 40 1.23 -7.77 -13.03
CA THR A 40 2.33 -7.85 -12.07
C THR A 40 2.16 -9.07 -11.15
N ASP A 41 2.92 -9.17 -10.06
CA ASP A 41 2.76 -10.21 -9.04
C ASP A 41 2.69 -9.57 -7.63
N SER A 42 2.50 -10.38 -6.60
CA SER A 42 2.31 -9.87 -5.24
C SER A 42 3.55 -9.18 -4.67
N SER A 43 4.75 -9.48 -5.19
CA SER A 43 6.00 -8.88 -4.72
C SER A 43 6.11 -7.40 -5.11
N ALA A 44 5.51 -7.00 -6.23
CA ALA A 44 5.49 -5.60 -6.68
C ALA A 44 4.61 -4.68 -5.82
N LEU A 45 3.75 -5.26 -4.99
CA LEU A 45 2.89 -4.55 -4.03
C LEU A 45 3.53 -4.40 -2.64
N VAL A 46 4.64 -5.09 -2.37
CA VAL A 46 5.27 -5.09 -1.06
C VAL A 46 6.00 -3.76 -0.85
N VAL A 47 5.52 -2.99 0.11
CA VAL A 47 6.22 -1.81 0.64
C VAL A 47 7.35 -2.35 1.52
N GLU A 48 8.61 -2.04 1.22
CA GLU A 48 9.71 -2.41 2.12
C GLU A 48 9.44 -1.83 3.52
N GLU A 49 9.16 -2.71 4.49
CA GLU A 49 9.10 -2.37 5.90
C GLU A 49 10.51 -2.02 6.38
N ASN A 50 10.92 -0.75 6.22
CA ASN A 50 11.98 -0.24 7.06
C ASN A 50 11.45 -0.15 8.49
N SER A 51 11.99 -1.03 9.32
CA SER A 51 11.71 -1.24 10.74
C SER A 51 11.75 0.08 11.52
N GLY A 52 10.59 0.45 12.05
CA GLY A 52 10.44 1.65 12.86
C GLY A 52 9.00 1.82 13.30
N ALA A 53 8.69 1.22 14.46
CA ALA A 53 7.49 1.38 15.28
C ALA A 53 6.16 0.98 14.63
N GLY A 54 5.61 -0.14 15.13
CA GLY A 54 4.30 -0.63 14.77
C GLY A 54 3.19 0.39 14.99
N HIS A 55 2.21 0.36 14.09
CA HIS A 55 0.89 0.88 14.39
C HIS A 55 -0.13 -0.22 14.19
N ASP A 56 -0.77 -0.54 15.32
CA ASP A 56 -1.91 -1.42 15.49
C ASP A 56 -2.93 -1.22 14.35
N ARG A 57 -3.09 -2.23 13.50
CA ARG A 57 -4.30 -2.41 12.71
C ARG A 57 -5.41 -2.91 13.64
N LYS A 58 -6.06 -2.02 14.38
CA LYS A 58 -7.38 -2.33 14.97
C LYS A 58 -8.46 -2.17 13.90
N TYR A 59 -8.67 -3.22 13.13
CA TYR A 59 -9.98 -3.45 12.54
C TYR A 59 -10.88 -4.00 13.65
N LYS A 60 -11.89 -3.22 14.04
CA LYS A 60 -13.01 -3.72 14.87
C LYS A 60 -13.84 -4.65 14.00
N GLU A 61 -13.72 -5.95 14.22
CA GLU A 61 -14.79 -6.89 13.89
C GLU A 61 -15.70 -7.00 15.11
N GLU A 62 -16.92 -6.52 14.97
CA GLU A 62 -18.00 -6.72 15.94
C GLU A 62 -18.70 -8.05 15.66
N ASN A 63 -18.91 -8.79 16.77
CA ASN A 63 -19.91 -9.82 17.03
C ASN A 63 -19.60 -11.27 16.60
N GLY A 64 -19.44 -12.13 17.62
CA GLY A 64 -19.45 -13.58 17.50
C GLY A 64 -18.95 -14.32 18.75
N GLU A 65 -19.79 -14.32 19.80
CA GLU A 65 -19.89 -15.24 20.94
C GLU A 65 -18.91 -16.43 21.04
N ALA A 66 -18.25 -16.58 22.19
CA ALA A 66 -18.52 -17.67 23.15
C ALA A 66 -17.44 -17.74 24.25
N GLU A 67 -17.90 -17.59 25.49
CA GLU A 67 -17.20 -17.97 26.72
C GLU A 67 -16.80 -19.45 26.67
N ARG A 68 -15.62 -19.77 27.21
CA ARG A 68 -15.36 -21.01 27.96
C ARG A 68 -14.06 -20.92 28.75
N ASP A 69 -14.25 -20.79 30.06
CA ASP A 69 -13.55 -21.42 31.17
C ASP A 69 -12.13 -21.95 30.96
N GLY A 70 -11.24 -21.43 31.80
CA GLY A 70 -9.86 -21.88 31.91
C GLY A 70 -9.71 -23.26 32.54
N MET A 71 -8.49 -23.80 32.41
CA MET A 71 -7.87 -24.52 33.52
C MET A 71 -6.36 -24.63 33.32
N SER A 72 -5.68 -24.27 34.40
CA SER A 72 -4.25 -24.34 34.63
C SER A 72 -3.80 -25.79 34.88
N LYS A 73 -2.58 -26.08 34.41
CA LYS A 73 -1.54 -26.98 34.95
C LYS A 73 -1.94 -28.40 35.40
N GLY A 74 -1.27 -29.37 34.78
CA GLY A 74 -0.99 -30.68 35.38
C GLY A 74 0.40 -31.14 34.93
N GLU A 75 1.32 -31.19 35.89
CA GLU A 75 2.64 -31.80 35.78
C GLU A 75 2.52 -33.31 35.53
N ARG A 76 3.59 -33.93 34.98
CA ARG A 76 4.35 -35.02 35.63
C ARG A 76 4.83 -36.15 34.68
N GLU A 77 6.15 -36.36 34.79
CA GLU A 77 6.93 -37.60 34.72
C GLU A 77 7.41 -38.23 33.41
N GLU A 78 8.71 -38.52 33.49
CA GLU A 78 9.59 -39.33 32.66
C GLU A 78 9.13 -40.78 32.51
N ARG A 79 9.59 -41.44 31.43
CA ARG A 79 10.52 -42.60 31.47
C ARG A 79 10.28 -43.57 30.31
N GLY A 80 11.37 -44.01 29.67
CA GLY A 80 11.45 -45.37 29.11
C GLY A 80 11.48 -45.52 27.59
N GLU A 81 12.69 -45.43 27.03
CA GLU A 81 13.35 -46.43 26.17
C GLU A 81 12.57 -47.30 25.13
N ARG A 82 13.20 -47.31 23.92
CA ARG A 82 13.33 -48.38 22.90
C ARG A 82 12.26 -48.51 21.80
N GLY A 83 12.69 -48.10 20.61
CA GLY A 83 12.88 -49.02 19.48
C GLY A 83 11.71 -49.17 18.51
N ALA A 84 11.88 -48.68 17.27
CA ALA A 84 11.66 -49.44 16.03
C ALA A 84 11.82 -48.50 14.81
N MET A 85 12.67 -48.92 13.87
CA MET A 85 12.59 -48.47 12.49
C MET A 85 11.23 -48.83 11.90
N ALA A 86 10.53 -47.87 11.32
CA ALA A 86 9.56 -48.14 10.27
C ALA A 86 9.59 -46.97 9.27
N LYS A 87 10.23 -47.22 8.12
CA LYS A 87 10.05 -46.42 6.91
C LYS A 87 8.56 -46.44 6.54
N LYS A 88 7.91 -45.29 6.50
CA LYS A 88 6.84 -45.02 5.54
C LYS A 88 6.52 -43.53 5.47
N GLU A 89 6.14 -43.12 4.26
CA GLU A 89 5.42 -41.88 3.92
C GLU A 89 6.27 -40.71 3.40
N GLU A 90 6.69 -40.84 2.13
CA GLU A 90 6.62 -39.69 1.21
C GLU A 90 5.15 -39.33 1.02
N ARG A 91 4.61 -38.51 1.93
CA ARG A 91 3.32 -37.87 1.73
C ARG A 91 3.31 -36.55 2.47
N GLY A 92 3.35 -35.47 1.71
CA GLY A 92 3.20 -34.12 2.22
C GLY A 92 4.04 -33.15 1.42
N SER A 93 3.61 -32.83 0.20
CA SER A 93 3.83 -31.47 -0.30
C SER A 93 3.27 -30.56 0.78
N THR A 94 4.15 -29.87 1.47
CA THR A 94 3.77 -29.15 2.66
C THR A 94 2.87 -27.98 2.24
N LYS A 95 1.83 -27.68 3.03
CA LYS A 95 0.97 -26.49 2.89
C LYS A 95 1.78 -25.18 2.75
N TYR A 96 3.06 -25.20 3.13
CA TYR A 96 4.03 -24.12 2.98
C TYR A 96 4.51 -23.91 1.53
N ASP A 97 4.53 -24.94 0.68
CA ASP A 97 4.86 -24.83 -0.74
C ASP A 97 3.76 -24.11 -1.53
N GLU A 98 2.48 -24.37 -1.21
CA GLU A 98 1.32 -23.73 -1.84
C GLU A 98 1.19 -22.22 -1.53
N ILE A 99 1.70 -21.77 -0.37
CA ILE A 99 1.73 -20.34 -0.01
C ILE A 99 2.77 -19.60 -0.87
N SER A 100 3.88 -20.26 -1.23
CA SER A 100 4.95 -19.67 -2.07
C SER A 100 4.56 -19.48 -3.54
N GLU A 101 3.65 -20.31 -4.05
CA GLU A 101 3.14 -20.21 -5.42
C GLU A 101 2.12 -19.07 -5.57
N ARG A 102 1.30 -18.80 -4.53
CA ARG A 102 0.32 -17.70 -4.55
C ARG A 102 0.97 -16.32 -4.60
N GLU A 103 2.17 -16.15 -4.05
CA GLU A 103 2.93 -14.90 -4.14
C GLU A 103 3.42 -14.61 -5.58
N LYS A 104 3.49 -15.64 -6.43
CA LYS A 104 3.94 -15.57 -7.83
C LYS A 104 2.81 -15.60 -8.84
N LEU A 105 1.55 -15.68 -8.39
CA LEU A 105 0.43 -15.64 -9.32
C LEU A 105 0.34 -14.25 -9.97
N PRO A 106 0.15 -14.19 -11.29
CA PRO A 106 0.00 -12.91 -11.97
C PRO A 106 -1.29 -12.23 -11.49
N ILE A 107 -1.14 -11.00 -11.01
CA ILE A 107 -2.24 -10.11 -10.65
C ILE A 107 -2.38 -9.03 -11.72
N ILE A 108 -3.61 -8.54 -11.91
CA ILE A 108 -3.85 -7.30 -12.67
C ILE A 108 -4.02 -6.18 -11.65
N LEU A 109 -3.10 -5.24 -11.65
CA LEU A 109 -3.16 -4.04 -10.84
C LEU A 109 -3.75 -2.91 -11.68
N THR A 110 -4.86 -2.34 -11.20
CA THR A 110 -5.59 -1.26 -11.87
C THR A 110 -5.64 -0.04 -10.96
N GLY A 111 -5.51 1.14 -11.54
CA GLY A 111 -5.61 2.41 -10.84
C GLY A 111 -5.71 3.59 -11.80
N ALA A 112 -5.59 4.79 -11.26
CA ALA A 112 -5.51 6.02 -12.03
C ALA A 112 -4.36 6.90 -11.52
N ILE A 113 -3.62 7.51 -12.44
CA ILE A 113 -2.65 8.57 -12.13
C ILE A 113 -3.42 9.89 -12.21
N ASP A 114 -3.51 10.64 -11.11
CA ASP A 114 -4.30 11.88 -11.08
C ASP A 114 -3.79 12.93 -12.06
N LEU A 115 -2.46 13.09 -12.14
CA LEU A 115 -1.81 14.07 -13.00
C LEU A 115 -0.41 13.62 -13.45
N ALA A 116 -0.16 13.71 -14.75
CA ALA A 116 1.18 13.67 -15.35
C ALA A 116 1.39 14.86 -16.28
N PHE A 117 2.49 15.60 -16.15
CA PHE A 117 2.80 16.73 -17.02
C PHE A 117 4.28 16.80 -17.40
N LEU A 118 4.56 17.28 -18.62
CA LEU A 118 5.91 17.31 -19.19
C LEU A 118 6.58 18.66 -18.93
N GLU A 119 7.70 18.63 -18.23
CA GLU A 119 8.64 19.75 -18.08
C GLU A 119 9.90 19.54 -18.95
N GLN A 120 10.81 20.52 -18.96
CA GLN A 120 12.05 20.45 -19.75
C GLN A 120 12.95 19.26 -19.35
N ASP A 121 12.93 18.89 -18.06
CA ASP A 121 13.76 17.83 -17.50
C ASP A 121 13.04 16.47 -17.42
N GLY A 122 11.82 16.36 -17.98
CA GLY A 122 11.06 15.11 -18.05
C GLY A 122 9.65 15.19 -17.48
N TRP A 123 9.05 14.03 -17.28
CA TRP A 123 7.70 13.90 -16.75
C TRP A 123 7.65 14.12 -15.23
N VAL A 124 6.67 14.88 -14.79
CA VAL A 124 6.31 15.05 -13.39
C VAL A 124 4.98 14.36 -13.15
N ILE A 125 4.94 13.48 -12.15
CA ILE A 125 3.71 12.83 -11.68
C ILE A 125 3.31 13.45 -10.34
N ALA A 126 2.03 13.76 -10.22
CA ALA A 126 1.41 14.22 -8.98
C ALA A 126 0.14 13.42 -8.70
N ASP A 127 -0.08 13.14 -7.43
CA ASP A 127 -1.26 12.46 -6.90
C ASP A 127 -1.78 13.29 -5.71
N TYR A 128 -3.08 13.59 -5.73
CA TYR A 128 -3.71 14.47 -4.75
C TYR A 128 -4.31 13.66 -3.62
N LYS A 129 -3.91 13.97 -2.39
CA LYS A 129 -4.47 13.35 -1.18
C LYS A 129 -5.32 14.36 -0.40
N THR A 130 -6.45 13.89 0.12
CA THR A 130 -7.39 14.69 0.90
C THR A 130 -7.03 14.77 2.37
N ASP A 131 -6.00 14.05 2.79
CA ASP A 131 -5.51 13.98 4.16
C ASP A 131 -5.07 15.36 4.68
N GLU A 132 -5.40 15.64 5.93
CA GLU A 132 -4.89 16.81 6.63
C GLU A 132 -3.44 16.56 7.04
N VAL A 133 -2.51 17.34 6.48
CA VAL A 133 -1.10 17.28 6.83
C VAL A 133 -0.89 18.02 8.14
N GLY A 134 -0.91 17.28 9.25
CA GLY A 134 -0.45 17.73 10.57
C GLY A 134 1.06 17.56 10.74
N GLU A 135 1.49 17.18 11.94
CA GLU A 135 2.87 16.75 12.18
C GLU A 135 3.14 15.37 11.54
N GLY A 136 4.35 15.15 11.01
CA GLY A 136 4.77 13.86 10.46
C GLY A 136 4.55 13.70 8.95
N LEU A 137 4.94 14.70 8.15
CA LEU A 137 4.94 14.63 6.69
C LEU A 137 5.68 13.39 6.15
N GLU A 138 6.73 12.95 6.85
CA GLU A 138 7.53 11.78 6.51
C GLU A 138 6.70 10.50 6.47
N ASN A 139 5.66 10.40 7.30
CA ASN A 139 4.77 9.24 7.32
C ASN A 139 3.93 9.16 6.04
N PHE A 140 3.44 10.30 5.54
CA PHE A 140 2.74 10.37 4.26
C PHE A 140 3.67 10.05 3.10
N VAL A 141 4.91 10.55 3.12
CA VAL A 141 5.93 10.21 2.11
C VAL A 141 6.21 8.70 2.12
N LYS A 142 6.33 8.08 3.31
CA LYS A 142 6.53 6.62 3.42
C LYS A 142 5.32 5.84 2.90
N TYR A 143 4.12 6.28 3.27
CA TYR A 143 2.87 5.58 2.95
C TYR A 143 2.53 5.66 1.45
N TYR A 144 2.61 6.85 0.84
CA TYR A 144 2.26 7.06 -0.57
C TYR A 144 3.44 6.91 -1.53
N GLY A 145 4.67 6.87 -1.05
CA GLY A 145 5.87 6.82 -1.89
C GLY A 145 5.93 5.58 -2.79
N SER A 146 5.43 4.42 -2.33
CA SER A 146 5.35 3.21 -3.16
C SER A 146 4.38 3.38 -4.34
N GLN A 147 3.23 4.04 -4.11
CA GLN A 147 2.23 4.33 -5.14
C GLN A 147 2.82 5.25 -6.22
N VAL A 148 3.46 6.36 -5.83
CA VAL A 148 4.05 7.29 -6.81
C VAL A 148 5.18 6.62 -7.60
N LYS A 149 6.03 5.80 -6.94
CA LYS A 149 7.07 5.02 -7.64
C LYS A 149 6.49 4.04 -8.65
N LEU A 150 5.39 3.37 -8.30
CA LEU A 150 4.69 2.47 -9.22
C LEU A 150 4.16 3.24 -10.44
N TYR A 151 3.57 4.42 -10.23
CA TYR A 151 3.09 5.27 -11.30
C TYR A 151 4.22 5.72 -12.22
N SER A 152 5.38 6.11 -11.66
CA SER A 152 6.58 6.45 -12.44
C SER A 152 7.03 5.30 -13.33
N LYS A 153 7.15 4.09 -12.79
CA LYS A 153 7.54 2.90 -13.57
C LYS A 153 6.57 2.63 -14.72
N TYR A 154 5.27 2.65 -14.44
CA TYR A 154 4.26 2.45 -15.48
C TYR A 154 4.32 3.54 -16.56
N TRP A 155 4.47 4.79 -16.15
CA TRP A 155 4.54 5.92 -17.07
C TRP A 155 5.78 5.86 -17.97
N GLU A 156 6.92 5.46 -17.42
CA GLU A 156 8.17 5.21 -18.16
C GLU A 156 8.03 4.08 -19.20
N GLU A 157 7.20 3.06 -18.95
CA GLU A 157 6.99 1.97 -19.91
C GLU A 157 6.19 2.41 -21.16
N ILE A 158 5.38 3.47 -21.04
CA ILE A 158 4.44 3.89 -22.09
C ILE A 158 4.81 5.22 -22.77
N THR A 159 5.85 5.92 -22.32
CA THR A 159 6.31 7.21 -22.87
C THR A 159 7.78 7.20 -23.26
#